data_AF-A0AAD8JG56-F1
#
_entry.id   AF-A0AAD8JG56-F1
#
_cell.length_a   1.000
_cell.length_b   1.000
_cell.length_c   1.000
_cell.angle_alpha   90.00
_cell.angle_beta   90.00
_cell.angle_gamma   90.00
#
_symmetry.space_group_name_H-M   'P 1'
#
loop_
_entity.id
_entity.type
_entity.pdbx_description
1 polymer ?
#
loop_
_entity_poly.entity_id
_entity_poly.type
_entity_poly.pdbx_seq_one_letter_code
_entity_poly.pdbx_strand_id
1 'polypeptide(L)'
;MSRVQDTMALKRKRGDQSLLTQSLGDADHNVLNIIKGKEGRGISSGELKKVSNLPTTQFNKSIKTLVARQLIKEVPNIKTSWGKHYMGAEFEPSAELTGGYWYADGKLDQELINSFKKICFQILQQKLKVATAEGVHSFFIKRKLYNGEISRDQIAEILRSMVLDNQIVEVKSTGLEEYHSIPVGEVCYRCATGGGLGETSKTKTGAMVSIPCGVCPNIRLCTPDGVISPTNCVYYTKWLDF
;
A
#
# COMPACT_ATOMS: atom_id res chain seq x y z
N MET A 1 -55.31 -27.95 10.91
CA MET A 1 -54.29 -26.95 11.29
C MET A 1 -53.16 -27.06 10.28
N SER A 2 -53.08 -26.10 9.36
CA SER A 2 -52.17 -26.04 8.20
C SER A 2 -50.69 -26.01 8.63
N ARG A 3 -49.76 -26.78 8.02
CA ARG A 3 -48.97 -26.49 6.78
C ARG A 3 -48.09 -25.23 7.01
N VAL A 4 -46.75 -25.16 6.89
CA VAL A 4 -45.79 -25.58 5.84
C VAL A 4 -44.36 -25.31 6.37
N GLN A 5 -43.39 -26.17 6.00
CA GLN A 5 -41.94 -25.88 6.01
C GLN A 5 -41.60 -24.94 4.84
N ASP A 6 -40.93 -23.81 5.07
CA ASP A 6 -40.40 -22.99 3.97
C ASP A 6 -38.88 -22.79 4.10
N THR A 7 -38.16 -23.51 3.25
CA THR A 7 -36.78 -23.26 2.83
C THR A 7 -36.75 -22.08 1.86
N MET A 8 -36.22 -20.91 2.28
CA MET A 8 -36.03 -19.78 1.37
C MET A 8 -34.67 -19.86 0.67
N ALA A 9 -34.72 -20.34 -0.57
CA ALA A 9 -33.66 -20.23 -1.55
C ALA A 9 -33.39 -18.75 -1.90
N LEU A 10 -32.12 -18.34 -1.82
CA LEU A 10 -31.63 -17.05 -2.26
C LEU A 10 -31.90 -16.86 -3.77
N LYS A 11 -32.90 -16.05 -4.10
CA LYS A 11 -33.21 -15.59 -5.45
C LYS A 11 -32.02 -14.82 -6.03
N ARG A 12 -31.35 -15.43 -7.02
CA ARG A 12 -30.44 -14.73 -7.93
C ARG A 12 -31.22 -13.66 -8.70
N LYS A 13 -30.81 -12.39 -8.57
CA LYS A 13 -31.32 -11.22 -9.31
C LYS A 13 -30.86 -11.28 -10.78
N ARG A 14 -31.46 -12.17 -11.57
CA ARG A 14 -31.17 -12.43 -12.99
C ARG A 14 -32.15 -11.66 -13.92
N GLY A 15 -32.44 -10.40 -13.60
CA GLY A 15 -33.53 -9.64 -14.25
C GLY A 15 -33.10 -8.52 -15.21
N ASP A 16 -31.90 -7.94 -15.03
CA ASP A 16 -31.59 -6.64 -15.67
C ASP A 16 -30.48 -6.70 -16.74
N GLN A 17 -29.61 -7.71 -16.70
CA GLN A 17 -28.47 -7.80 -17.63
C GLN A 17 -28.88 -8.24 -19.05
N SER A 18 -30.04 -8.88 -19.24
CA SER A 18 -30.44 -9.47 -20.53
C SER A 18 -30.81 -8.42 -21.59
N LEU A 19 -31.32 -7.26 -21.19
CA LEU A 19 -31.77 -6.21 -22.12
C LEU A 19 -30.59 -5.42 -22.72
N LEU A 20 -29.51 -5.21 -21.95
CA LEU A 20 -28.29 -4.54 -22.42
C LEU A 20 -27.45 -5.42 -23.36
N THR A 21 -27.56 -6.74 -23.23
CA THR A 21 -26.87 -7.73 -24.08
C THR A 21 -27.57 -8.04 -25.39
N GLN A 22 -28.88 -7.75 -25.52
CA GLN A 22 -29.66 -8.07 -26.73
C GLN A 22 -29.31 -7.22 -27.96
N SER A 23 -28.63 -6.08 -27.79
CA SER A 23 -28.20 -5.17 -28.86
C SER A 23 -26.68 -5.19 -29.10
N LEU A 24 -25.99 -6.24 -28.68
CA LEU A 24 -24.55 -6.39 -28.91
C LEU A 24 -24.32 -7.30 -30.12
N GLY A 25 -23.34 -6.97 -30.96
CA GLY A 25 -22.92 -7.88 -32.03
C GLY A 25 -22.24 -9.13 -31.45
N ASP A 26 -22.22 -10.23 -32.20
CA ASP A 26 -21.67 -11.53 -31.72
C ASP A 26 -20.22 -11.40 -31.21
N ALA A 27 -19.43 -10.54 -31.84
CA ALA A 27 -18.06 -10.23 -31.41
C ALA A 27 -18.01 -9.54 -30.05
N ASP A 28 -18.93 -8.61 -29.77
CA ASP A 28 -19.00 -7.89 -28.49
C ASP A 28 -19.46 -8.83 -27.37
N HIS A 29 -20.42 -9.72 -27.66
CA HIS A 29 -20.91 -10.70 -26.70
C HIS A 29 -19.83 -11.74 -26.35
N ASN A 30 -19.02 -12.16 -27.32
CA ASN A 30 -17.90 -13.06 -27.08
C ASN A 30 -16.83 -12.40 -26.18
N VAL A 31 -16.42 -11.16 -26.50
CA VAL A 31 -15.44 -10.41 -25.69
C VAL A 31 -15.96 -10.20 -24.26
N LEU A 32 -17.24 -9.85 -24.10
CA LEU A 32 -17.86 -9.67 -22.78
C LEU A 32 -17.86 -10.98 -21.97
N ASN A 33 -18.21 -12.11 -22.58
CA ASN A 33 -18.21 -13.41 -21.91
C ASN A 33 -16.81 -13.82 -21.45
N ILE A 34 -15.78 -13.58 -22.27
CA ILE A 34 -14.38 -13.88 -21.92
C ILE A 34 -13.94 -13.04 -20.71
N ILE A 35 -14.29 -11.75 -20.68
CA ILE A 35 -13.95 -10.85 -19.57
C ILE A 35 -14.70 -11.26 -18.29
N LYS A 36 -16.01 -11.54 -18.39
CA LYS A 36 -16.81 -11.97 -17.23
C LYS A 36 -16.36 -13.31 -16.66
N GLY A 37 -15.90 -14.22 -17.50
CA GLY A 37 -15.36 -15.53 -17.06
C GLY A 37 -14.07 -15.44 -16.24
N LYS A 38 -13.39 -14.28 -16.23
CA LYS A 38 -12.19 -14.04 -15.41
C LYS A 38 -12.50 -13.33 -14.08
N GLU A 39 -13.75 -12.91 -13.87
CA GLU A 39 -14.27 -12.31 -12.63
C GLU A 39 -13.32 -11.23 -12.05
N GLY A 40 -12.98 -11.30 -10.76
CA GLY A 40 -12.16 -10.31 -10.06
C GLY A 40 -10.67 -10.30 -10.39
N ARG A 41 -10.18 -11.19 -11.27
CA ARG A 41 -8.78 -11.20 -11.78
C ARG A 41 -8.58 -10.33 -13.02
N GLY A 42 -9.66 -10.01 -13.73
CA GLY A 42 -9.59 -9.27 -15.00
C GLY A 42 -8.75 -10.00 -16.07
N ILE A 43 -8.57 -9.34 -17.21
CA ILE A 43 -7.77 -9.86 -18.33
C ILE A 43 -6.99 -8.74 -19.00
N SER A 44 -5.73 -8.99 -19.33
CA SER A 44 -4.89 -8.03 -20.06
C SER A 44 -5.36 -7.88 -21.52
N SER A 45 -5.21 -6.70 -22.11
CA SER A 45 -5.55 -6.45 -23.52
C SER A 45 -4.82 -7.41 -24.47
N GLY A 46 -3.56 -7.76 -24.15
CA GLY A 46 -2.77 -8.71 -24.93
C GLY A 46 -3.29 -10.14 -24.86
N GLU A 47 -3.65 -10.62 -23.66
CA GLU A 47 -4.25 -11.95 -23.48
C GLU A 47 -5.65 -12.01 -24.07
N LEU A 48 -6.47 -10.97 -23.87
CA LEU A 48 -7.81 -10.87 -24.43
C LEU A 48 -7.78 -10.88 -25.96
N LYS A 49 -6.80 -10.23 -26.59
CA LYS A 49 -6.63 -10.29 -28.05
C LYS A 49 -6.26 -11.70 -28.53
N LYS A 50 -5.41 -12.42 -27.79
CA LYS A 50 -5.05 -13.82 -28.09
C LYS A 50 -6.25 -14.77 -27.94
N VAL A 51 -7.04 -14.60 -26.89
CA VAL A 51 -8.19 -15.48 -26.56
C VAL A 51 -9.41 -15.18 -27.44
N SER A 52 -9.67 -13.91 -27.76
CA SER A 52 -10.82 -13.53 -28.60
C SER A 52 -10.63 -13.87 -30.08
N ASN A 53 -9.39 -14.03 -30.54
CA ASN A 53 -9.04 -14.34 -31.93
C ASN A 53 -9.67 -13.36 -32.95
N LEU A 54 -9.88 -12.10 -32.54
CA LEU A 54 -10.50 -11.06 -33.38
C LEU A 54 -9.45 -10.22 -34.12
N PRO A 55 -9.76 -9.74 -35.35
CA PRO A 55 -8.94 -8.74 -36.03
C PRO A 55 -8.79 -7.46 -35.19
N THR A 56 -7.61 -6.84 -35.21
CA THR A 56 -7.26 -5.69 -34.36
C THR A 56 -8.27 -4.54 -34.42
N THR A 57 -8.81 -4.24 -35.60
CA THR A 57 -9.82 -3.20 -35.82
C THR A 57 -11.17 -3.52 -35.19
N GLN A 58 -11.61 -4.77 -35.29
CA GLN A 58 -12.87 -5.22 -34.69
C GLN A 58 -12.75 -5.30 -33.17
N PHE A 59 -11.64 -5.84 -32.67
CA PHE A 59 -11.31 -5.88 -31.24
C PHE A 59 -11.35 -4.49 -30.59
N ASN A 60 -10.69 -3.50 -31.17
CA ASN A 60 -10.67 -2.13 -30.64
C ASN A 60 -12.05 -1.46 -30.68
N LYS A 61 -12.88 -1.78 -31.67
CA LYS A 61 -14.28 -1.30 -31.73
C LYS A 61 -15.11 -1.92 -30.62
N SER A 62 -15.04 -3.24 -30.44
CA SER A 62 -15.76 -3.96 -29.39
C SER A 62 -15.42 -3.46 -27.99
N ILE A 63 -14.13 -3.27 -27.68
CA ILE A 63 -13.69 -2.70 -26.40
C ILE A 63 -14.29 -1.30 -26.19
N LYS A 64 -14.23 -0.42 -27.20
CA LYS A 64 -14.80 0.93 -27.09
C LYS A 64 -16.30 0.90 -26.85
N THR A 65 -17.05 0.05 -27.56
CA THR A 65 -18.49 -0.12 -27.38
C THR A 65 -18.82 -0.63 -25.98
N LEU A 66 -18.10 -1.63 -25.50
CA LEU A 66 -18.32 -2.24 -24.18
C LEU A 66 -17.98 -1.28 -23.03
N VAL A 67 -16.94 -0.45 -23.17
CA VAL A 67 -16.61 0.61 -22.21
C VAL A 67 -17.64 1.74 -22.24
N ALA A 68 -18.05 2.19 -23.44
CA ALA A 68 -19.06 3.23 -23.60
C ALA A 68 -20.43 2.83 -23.03
N ARG A 69 -20.78 1.53 -23.12
CA ARG A 69 -21.99 0.95 -22.52
C ARG A 69 -21.83 0.60 -21.04
N GLN A 70 -20.70 0.92 -20.41
CA GLN A 70 -20.38 0.61 -19.01
C GLN A 70 -20.53 -0.88 -18.64
N LEU A 71 -20.30 -1.78 -19.59
CA LEU A 71 -20.32 -3.22 -19.35
C LEU A 71 -18.96 -3.76 -18.87
N ILE A 72 -17.89 -3.05 -19.23
CA ILE A 72 -16.52 -3.32 -18.79
C ILE A 72 -15.84 -2.03 -18.34
N LYS A 73 -14.92 -2.14 -17.40
CA LYS A 73 -14.07 -1.04 -16.91
C LYS A 73 -12.60 -1.35 -17.16
N GLU A 74 -11.82 -0.30 -17.41
CA GLU A 74 -10.36 -0.38 -17.51
C GLU A 74 -9.78 -0.30 -16.09
N VAL A 75 -9.01 -1.31 -15.69
CA VAL A 75 -8.40 -1.41 -14.36
C VAL A 75 -6.88 -1.34 -14.53
N PRO A 76 -6.16 -0.52 -13.74
CA PRO A 76 -4.71 -0.56 -13.71
C PRO A 76 -4.21 -1.85 -13.02
N ASN A 77 -3.12 -2.44 -13.52
CA ASN A 77 -2.50 -3.62 -12.89
C ASN A 77 -1.11 -3.26 -12.36
N ILE A 78 -0.90 -3.46 -11.06
CA ILE A 78 0.37 -3.15 -10.37
C ILE A 78 1.47 -4.17 -10.64
N LYS A 79 1.12 -5.44 -10.88
CA LYS A 79 2.11 -6.50 -11.15
C LYS A 79 2.71 -6.38 -12.55
N THR A 80 1.96 -5.84 -13.51
CA THR A 80 2.43 -5.62 -14.88
C THR A 80 2.06 -4.21 -15.33
N SER A 81 2.99 -3.27 -15.13
CA SER A 81 2.88 -1.87 -15.55
C SER A 81 2.71 -1.67 -17.07
N TRP A 82 2.82 -2.72 -17.88
CA TRP A 82 2.65 -2.68 -19.33
C TRP A 82 1.36 -3.37 -19.77
N GLY A 83 0.26 -2.61 -19.81
CA GLY A 83 -0.94 -2.99 -20.58
C GLY A 83 -2.26 -2.77 -19.85
N LYS A 84 -3.26 -2.31 -20.63
CA LYS A 84 -4.63 -2.10 -20.17
C LYS A 84 -5.24 -3.43 -19.72
N HIS A 85 -5.78 -3.48 -18.50
CA HIS A 85 -6.58 -4.63 -18.03
C HIS A 85 -8.06 -4.28 -18.08
N TYR A 86 -8.88 -5.24 -18.49
CA TYR A 86 -10.32 -5.08 -18.56
C TYR A 86 -11.00 -6.02 -17.56
N MET A 87 -12.07 -5.53 -16.95
CA MET A 87 -12.89 -6.26 -15.99
C MET A 87 -14.36 -5.95 -16.22
N GLY A 88 -15.27 -6.88 -15.91
CA GLY A 88 -16.70 -6.57 -15.93
C GLY A 88 -17.03 -5.44 -14.95
N ALA A 89 -17.93 -4.55 -15.34
CA ALA A 89 -18.29 -3.39 -14.51
C ALA A 89 -18.89 -3.82 -13.16
N GLU A 90 -19.50 -5.00 -13.10
CA GLU A 90 -20.09 -5.58 -11.89
C GLU A 90 -19.08 -6.12 -10.88
N PHE A 91 -17.81 -6.33 -11.28
CA PHE A 91 -16.81 -6.95 -10.42
C PHE A 91 -15.94 -5.90 -9.74
N GLU A 92 -15.72 -6.02 -8.44
CA GLU A 92 -14.72 -5.22 -7.74
C GLU A 92 -13.31 -5.77 -8.01
N PRO A 93 -12.34 -4.91 -8.34
CA PRO A 93 -10.98 -5.36 -8.57
C PRO A 93 -10.39 -5.92 -7.29
N SER A 94 -9.81 -7.12 -7.37
CA SER A 94 -9.15 -7.76 -6.24
C SER A 94 -7.96 -6.92 -5.74
N ALA A 95 -7.70 -6.94 -4.43
CA ALA A 95 -6.56 -6.24 -3.80
C ALA A 95 -5.21 -6.62 -4.43
N GLU A 96 -5.10 -7.80 -5.06
CA GLU A 96 -3.91 -8.22 -5.80
C GLU A 96 -3.68 -7.44 -7.11
N LEU A 97 -4.73 -6.89 -7.72
CA LEU A 97 -4.65 -6.08 -8.95
C LEU A 97 -4.48 -4.60 -8.63
N THR A 98 -5.25 -4.10 -7.66
CA THR A 98 -5.26 -2.70 -7.22
C THR A 98 -4.22 -2.38 -6.19
N GLY A 99 -3.50 -3.38 -5.64
CA GLY A 99 -2.39 -3.18 -4.70
C GLY A 99 -2.82 -3.00 -3.26
N GLY A 100 -4.13 -3.04 -3.00
CA GLY A 100 -4.71 -2.81 -1.70
C GLY A 100 -4.95 -1.32 -1.41
N TYR A 101 -5.20 -1.03 -0.14
CA TYR A 101 -5.67 0.27 0.34
C TYR A 101 -4.69 1.43 0.10
N TRP A 102 -3.39 1.12 0.04
CA TRP A 102 -2.33 2.11 -0.13
C TRP A 102 -2.11 2.53 -1.58
N TYR A 103 -2.89 2.02 -2.53
CA TYR A 103 -2.73 2.30 -3.95
C TYR A 103 -3.95 3.00 -4.52
N ALA A 104 -3.71 4.09 -5.23
CA ALA A 104 -4.70 4.80 -6.02
C ALA A 104 -4.26 4.75 -7.49
N ASP A 105 -5.15 4.31 -8.37
CA ASP A 105 -4.91 4.22 -9.82
C ASP A 105 -3.62 3.45 -10.22
N GLY A 106 -3.28 2.40 -9.45
CA GLY A 106 -2.09 1.58 -9.69
C GLY A 106 -0.77 2.22 -9.26
N LYS A 107 -0.81 3.35 -8.54
CA LYS A 107 0.36 3.97 -7.90
C LYS A 107 0.21 3.95 -6.38
N LEU A 108 1.32 3.74 -5.70
CA LEU A 108 1.36 3.80 -4.24
C LEU A 108 1.13 5.25 -3.79
N ASP A 109 0.11 5.46 -2.98
CA ASP A 109 -0.24 6.75 -2.40
C ASP A 109 0.69 7.05 -1.21
N GLN A 110 1.85 7.61 -1.53
CA GLN A 110 2.85 7.99 -0.54
C GLN A 110 2.36 9.13 0.37
N GLU A 111 1.49 10.02 -0.13
CA GLU A 111 0.96 11.13 0.67
C GLU A 111 0.04 10.60 1.77
N LEU A 112 -0.85 9.67 1.41
CA LEU A 112 -1.70 8.96 2.35
C LEU A 112 -0.84 8.22 3.38
N ILE A 113 0.09 7.36 2.94
CA ILE A 113 0.97 6.61 3.87
C ILE A 113 1.70 7.57 4.82
N ASN A 114 2.29 8.65 4.31
CA ASN A 114 3.03 9.61 5.13
C ASN A 114 2.12 10.36 6.10
N SER A 115 0.87 10.67 5.71
CA SER A 115 -0.11 11.26 6.62
C SER A 115 -0.46 10.31 7.78
N PHE A 116 -0.65 9.02 7.49
CA PHE A 116 -0.91 7.99 8.50
C PHE A 116 0.28 7.78 9.43
N LYS A 117 1.51 7.73 8.89
CA LYS A 117 2.75 7.66 9.69
C LYS A 117 2.85 8.83 10.66
N LYS A 118 2.59 10.06 10.20
CA LYS A 118 2.60 11.27 11.05
C LYS A 118 1.59 11.17 12.19
N ILE A 119 0.36 10.74 11.90
CA ILE A 119 -0.69 10.59 12.92
C ILE A 119 -0.30 9.50 13.94
N CYS A 120 0.18 8.33 13.47
CA CYS A 120 0.66 7.26 14.35
C CYS A 120 1.78 7.75 15.27
N PHE A 121 2.74 8.49 14.71
CA PHE A 121 3.83 9.08 15.47
C PHE A 121 3.34 10.08 16.51
N GLN A 122 2.39 10.96 16.16
CA GLN A 122 1.79 11.91 17.12
C GLN A 122 1.06 11.21 18.26
N ILE A 123 0.33 10.12 17.98
CA ILE A 123 -0.36 9.33 19.01
C ILE A 123 0.66 8.72 19.98
N LEU A 124 1.72 8.09 19.45
CA LEU A 124 2.75 7.46 20.26
C LEU A 124 3.55 8.50 21.07
N GLN A 125 3.96 9.61 20.45
CA GLN A 125 4.80 10.60 21.11
C GLN A 125 4.05 11.47 22.13
N GLN A 126 2.82 11.90 21.82
CA GLN A 126 2.14 12.93 22.61
C GLN A 126 1.03 12.41 23.51
N LYS A 127 0.50 11.20 23.27
CA LYS A 127 -0.70 10.71 23.96
C LYS A 127 -0.45 9.45 24.78
N LEU A 128 0.07 8.41 24.14
CA LEU A 128 0.07 7.06 24.74
C LEU A 128 1.44 6.61 25.23
N LYS A 129 2.55 7.16 24.73
CA LYS A 129 3.94 6.70 24.91
C LYS A 129 4.22 5.28 24.40
N VAL A 130 3.32 4.35 24.71
CA VAL A 130 3.25 2.96 24.26
C VAL A 130 1.83 2.67 23.79
N ALA A 131 1.65 2.06 22.62
CA ALA A 131 0.34 1.65 22.12
C ALA A 131 0.37 0.35 21.32
N THR A 132 -0.70 -0.43 21.37
CA THR A 132 -0.90 -1.56 20.45
C THR A 132 -1.49 -1.07 19.12
N ALA A 133 -1.45 -1.90 18.08
CA ALA A 133 -2.11 -1.58 16.80
C ALA A 133 -3.62 -1.32 16.98
N GLU A 134 -4.26 -2.07 17.88
CA GLU A 134 -5.66 -1.88 18.27
C GLU A 134 -5.87 -0.55 19.00
N GLY A 135 -4.96 -0.20 19.92
CA GLY A 135 -4.96 1.08 20.59
C GLY A 135 -4.91 2.23 19.58
N VAL A 136 -3.95 2.21 18.66
CA VAL A 136 -3.82 3.23 17.61
C VAL A 136 -5.08 3.29 16.74
N HIS A 137 -5.61 2.13 16.31
CA HIS A 137 -6.84 2.04 15.52
C HIS A 137 -8.05 2.68 16.21
N SER A 138 -8.26 2.36 17.48
CA SER A 138 -9.34 2.96 18.27
C SER A 138 -9.21 4.49 18.37
N PHE A 139 -7.99 5.03 18.38
CA PHE A 139 -7.74 6.47 18.38
C PHE A 139 -8.05 7.13 17.04
N PHE A 140 -7.72 6.48 15.93
CA PHE A 140 -8.08 6.94 14.59
C PHE A 140 -9.60 7.12 14.45
N ILE A 141 -10.36 6.12 14.90
CA ILE A 141 -11.83 6.14 14.84
C ILE A 141 -12.40 7.19 15.79
N LYS A 142 -11.99 7.16 17.08
CA LYS A 142 -12.54 8.06 18.11
C LYS A 142 -12.33 9.54 17.79
N ARG A 143 -11.17 9.89 17.20
CA ARG A 143 -10.85 11.28 16.86
C ARG A 143 -11.22 11.68 15.44
N LYS A 144 -11.81 10.78 14.64
CA LYS A 144 -12.12 10.99 13.23
C LYS A 144 -10.94 11.62 12.47
N LEU A 145 -9.74 11.07 12.68
CA LEU A 145 -8.51 11.62 12.09
C LEU A 145 -8.42 11.36 10.58
N TYR A 146 -9.33 10.54 10.07
CA TYR A 146 -9.49 10.22 8.66
C TYR A 146 -10.98 9.98 8.36
N ASN A 147 -11.41 10.38 7.16
CA ASN A 147 -12.81 10.32 6.76
C ASN A 147 -13.23 8.98 6.11
N GLY A 148 -12.27 8.11 5.78
CA GLY A 148 -12.55 6.78 5.22
C GLY A 148 -12.48 5.66 6.26
N GLU A 149 -12.86 4.45 5.83
CA GLU A 149 -12.75 3.24 6.64
C GLU A 149 -11.30 2.78 6.67
N ILE A 150 -10.76 2.55 7.88
CA ILE A 150 -9.45 1.94 8.05
C ILE A 150 -9.57 0.72 8.96
N SER A 151 -8.95 -0.39 8.56
CA SER A 151 -8.87 -1.62 9.35
C SER A 151 -7.65 -1.61 10.28
N ARG A 152 -7.72 -2.41 11.35
CA ARG A 152 -6.59 -2.68 12.25
C ARG A 152 -5.35 -3.16 11.47
N ASP A 153 -5.55 -4.02 10.46
CA ASP A 153 -4.46 -4.59 9.68
C ASP A 153 -3.70 -3.53 8.86
N GLN A 154 -4.41 -2.53 8.36
CA GLN A 154 -3.83 -1.40 7.64
C GLN A 154 -2.94 -0.56 8.58
N ILE A 155 -3.41 -0.29 9.80
CA ILE A 155 -2.60 0.40 10.80
C ILE A 155 -1.39 -0.44 11.22
N ALA A 156 -1.55 -1.75 11.37
CA ALA A 156 -0.44 -2.65 11.66
C ALA A 156 0.63 -2.62 10.55
N GLU A 157 0.24 -2.55 9.28
CA GLU A 157 1.16 -2.42 8.15
C GLU A 157 1.96 -1.11 8.20
N ILE A 158 1.30 0.01 8.50
CA ILE A 158 1.97 1.30 8.70
C ILE A 158 2.96 1.25 9.86
N LEU A 159 2.55 0.69 11.01
CA LEU A 159 3.40 0.57 12.18
C LEU A 159 4.63 -0.30 11.87
N ARG A 160 4.47 -1.44 11.18
CA ARG A 160 5.60 -2.26 10.72
C ARG A 160 6.53 -1.49 9.80
N SER A 161 5.99 -0.72 8.85
CA SER A 161 6.82 0.15 8.00
C SER A 161 7.62 1.17 8.82
N MET A 162 7.00 1.78 9.85
CA MET A 162 7.70 2.71 10.73
C MET A 162 8.77 2.04 11.61
N VAL A 163 8.58 0.77 11.99
CA VAL A 163 9.60 -0.05 12.66
C VAL A 163 10.78 -0.29 11.72
N LEU A 164 10.53 -0.64 10.46
CA LEU A 164 11.58 -0.82 9.45
C LEU A 164 12.37 0.48 9.20
N ASP A 165 11.68 1.62 9.24
CA ASP A 165 12.29 2.95 9.14
C ASP A 165 13.02 3.39 10.44
N ASN A 166 13.08 2.54 11.47
CA ASN A 166 13.64 2.81 12.80
C ASN A 166 13.04 4.04 13.51
N GLN A 167 11.81 4.45 13.15
CA GLN A 167 11.13 5.58 13.77
C GLN A 167 10.47 5.19 15.10
N ILE A 168 10.02 3.94 15.18
CA ILE A 168 9.39 3.33 16.35
C ILE A 168 9.99 1.96 16.59
N VAL A 169 9.78 1.40 17.79
CA VAL A 169 10.27 0.09 18.18
C VAL A 169 9.09 -0.78 18.58
N GLU A 170 9.10 -2.01 18.07
CA GLU A 170 8.20 -3.07 18.52
C GLU A 170 8.74 -3.70 19.81
N VAL A 171 7.90 -3.77 20.84
CA VAL A 171 8.24 -4.33 22.16
C VAL A 171 7.09 -5.19 22.67
N LYS A 172 7.41 -6.16 23.53
CA LYS A 172 6.39 -6.92 24.27
C LYS A 172 6.07 -6.21 25.56
N SER A 173 4.78 -6.10 25.88
CA SER A 173 4.31 -5.49 27.11
C SER A 173 4.84 -6.24 28.33
N THR A 174 5.38 -5.49 29.29
CA THR A 174 5.73 -6.01 30.63
C THR A 174 4.57 -5.91 31.62
N GLY A 175 3.46 -5.26 31.24
CA GLY A 175 2.31 -4.98 32.11
C GLY A 175 2.60 -4.02 33.27
N LEU A 176 3.78 -3.40 33.29
CA LEU A 176 4.23 -2.49 34.34
C LEU A 176 4.46 -1.09 33.77
N GLU A 177 4.41 -0.06 34.63
CA GLU A 177 4.65 1.34 34.25
C GLU A 177 3.81 1.81 33.04
N GLU A 178 4.46 2.20 31.95
CA GLU A 178 3.83 2.69 30.72
C GLU A 178 3.06 1.58 29.97
N TYR A 179 3.23 0.31 30.39
CA TYR A 179 2.57 -0.86 29.82
C TYR A 179 1.37 -1.34 30.66
N HIS A 180 1.00 -0.65 31.75
CA HIS A 180 -0.07 -1.08 32.67
C HIS A 180 -1.41 -1.39 31.98
N SER A 181 -1.75 -0.63 30.93
CA SER A 181 -3.00 -0.78 30.20
C SER A 181 -2.97 -1.90 29.13
N ILE A 182 -1.84 -2.60 28.98
CA ILE A 182 -1.60 -3.57 27.92
C ILE A 182 -1.28 -4.94 28.54
N PRO A 183 -1.99 -6.02 28.17
CA PRO A 183 -1.72 -7.36 28.69
C PRO A 183 -0.26 -7.78 28.53
N VAL A 184 0.30 -8.45 29.54
CA VAL A 184 1.69 -8.92 29.53
C VAL A 184 1.92 -9.84 28.33
N GLY A 185 3.01 -9.59 27.60
CA GLY A 185 3.40 -10.35 26.41
C GLY A 185 2.78 -9.87 25.10
N GLU A 186 1.78 -8.97 25.15
CA GLU A 186 1.15 -8.41 23.95
C GLU A 186 2.14 -7.49 23.20
N VAL A 187 2.08 -7.53 21.87
CA VAL A 187 2.91 -6.70 21.00
C VAL A 187 2.42 -5.26 21.02
N CYS A 188 3.32 -4.35 21.37
CA CYS A 188 3.06 -2.92 21.41
C CYS A 188 4.23 -2.13 20.80
N TYR A 189 3.95 -0.88 20.48
CA TYR A 189 4.86 0.01 19.79
C TYR A 189 5.09 1.22 20.65
N ARG A 190 6.32 1.73 20.63
CA ARG A 190 6.71 2.98 21.28
C ARG A 190 7.71 3.72 20.42
N CYS A 191 7.85 5.02 20.63
CA CYS A 191 8.93 5.76 19.99
C CYS A 191 10.29 5.20 20.45
N ALA A 192 11.26 5.15 19.54
CA ALA A 192 12.61 4.72 19.88
C ALA A 192 13.17 5.63 20.99
N THR A 193 13.67 5.05 22.09
CA THR A 193 14.18 5.83 23.22
C THR A 193 15.55 6.40 22.85
N GLY A 194 15.51 7.59 22.27
CA GLY A 194 16.65 8.45 21.95
C GLY A 194 16.22 9.90 21.68
N GLY A 195 15.03 10.29 22.15
CA GLY A 195 14.40 11.58 21.81
C GLY A 195 13.34 12.01 22.82
N GLY A 196 13.67 11.96 24.11
CA GLY A 196 13.02 12.81 25.09
C GLY A 196 13.69 14.17 25.06
N LEU A 197 13.22 15.07 24.19
CA LEU A 197 13.29 16.53 24.31
C LEU A 197 12.55 17.10 23.09
N GLY A 198 11.75 18.14 23.35
CA GLY A 198 11.16 18.94 22.28
C GLY A 198 12.23 19.45 21.31
N GLU A 199 11.77 19.77 20.11
CA GLU A 199 12.55 20.26 18.97
C GLU A 199 13.43 19.20 18.28
N THR A 200 13.02 18.84 17.07
CA THR A 200 13.89 18.52 15.93
C THR A 200 15.11 17.63 16.22
N SER A 201 14.94 16.55 16.99
CA SER A 201 15.97 15.52 17.08
C SER A 201 15.96 14.66 15.81
N LYS A 202 16.59 15.19 14.75
CA LYS A 202 17.36 14.37 13.83
C LYS A 202 18.12 13.39 14.72
N THR A 203 17.92 12.08 14.55
CA THR A 203 18.85 11.05 15.04
C THR A 203 20.24 11.64 14.95
N LYS A 204 20.92 11.90 16.08
CA LYS A 204 22.23 12.58 16.08
C LYS A 204 23.07 11.88 15.03
N THR A 205 23.25 12.53 13.88
CA THR A 205 24.02 11.99 12.77
C THR A 205 25.36 11.63 13.38
N GLY A 206 25.70 10.34 13.41
CA GLY A 206 26.91 9.88 14.10
C GLY A 206 28.09 10.69 13.58
N ALA A 207 29.01 11.09 14.46
CA ALA A 207 30.10 12.02 14.11
C ALA A 207 30.93 11.60 12.88
N MET A 208 30.92 10.31 12.55
CA MET A 208 31.55 9.77 11.36
C MET A 208 30.83 10.13 10.07
N VAL A 209 29.51 10.23 10.06
CA VAL A 209 28.71 10.61 8.87
C VAL A 209 28.85 12.11 8.56
N SER A 210 29.24 12.93 9.55
CA SER A 210 29.50 14.35 9.35
C SER A 210 30.88 14.69 8.79
N ILE A 211 31.77 13.71 8.62
CA ILE A 211 33.15 13.91 8.16
C ILE A 211 33.40 13.00 6.94
N PRO A 212 34.14 13.44 5.92
CA PRO A 212 34.38 12.66 4.70
C PRO A 212 34.97 11.25 4.98
N CYS A 213 35.68 11.07 6.10
CA CYS A 213 36.28 9.80 6.49
C CYS A 213 35.26 8.70 6.78
N GLY A 214 34.07 9.01 7.32
CA GLY A 214 33.10 7.97 7.69
C GLY A 214 32.38 7.33 6.52
N VAL A 215 32.47 7.92 5.33
CA VAL A 215 31.93 7.38 4.07
C VAL A 215 33.02 7.16 3.02
N CYS A 216 34.30 7.29 3.39
CA CYS A 216 35.41 7.18 2.47
C CYS A 216 35.57 5.74 1.95
N PRO A 217 35.47 5.50 0.63
CA PRO A 217 35.60 4.14 0.06
C PRO A 217 37.00 3.56 0.24
N ASN A 218 38.01 4.43 0.39
CA ASN A 218 39.42 4.05 0.49
C ASN A 218 39.98 4.18 1.92
N ILE A 219 39.12 4.26 2.95
CA ILE A 219 39.56 4.50 4.34
C ILE A 219 40.59 3.47 4.83
N ARG A 220 40.49 2.22 4.36
CA ARG A 220 41.41 1.12 4.71
C ARG A 220 42.81 1.28 4.11
N LEU A 221 42.94 2.08 3.06
CA LEU A 221 44.20 2.36 2.36
C LEU A 221 44.81 3.70 2.81
N CYS A 222 44.08 4.47 3.61
CA CYS A 222 44.51 5.78 4.08
C CYS A 222 45.52 5.62 5.23
N THR A 223 46.77 6.03 4.98
CA THR A 223 47.85 6.00 5.98
C THR A 223 48.64 7.31 5.91
N PRO A 224 49.26 7.77 7.02
CA PRO A 224 50.01 9.03 7.03
C PRO A 224 51.07 9.14 5.94
N ASP A 225 51.77 8.03 5.67
CA ASP A 225 52.88 7.95 4.69
C ASP A 225 52.49 7.25 3.38
N GLY A 226 51.19 6.97 3.19
CA GLY A 226 50.68 6.26 2.03
C GLY A 226 50.43 7.15 0.81
N VAL A 227 50.23 6.50 -0.35
CA VAL A 227 49.77 7.19 -1.58
C VAL A 227 48.44 7.91 -1.35
N ILE A 228 47.54 7.27 -0.59
CA ILE A 228 46.33 7.86 -0.05
C ILE A 228 46.64 8.26 1.40
N SER A 229 46.72 9.55 1.67
CA SER A 229 47.02 10.07 3.02
C SER A 229 46.03 11.14 3.43
N PRO A 230 45.86 11.39 4.74
CA PRO A 230 45.06 12.52 5.23
C PRO A 230 45.59 13.86 4.71
N THR A 231 46.92 13.98 4.57
CA THR A 231 47.62 15.20 4.17
C THR A 231 47.34 15.61 2.72
N ASN A 232 47.14 14.63 1.82
CA ASN A 232 46.84 14.87 0.40
C ASN A 232 45.38 14.52 0.03
N CYS A 233 44.50 14.37 1.02
CA CYS A 233 43.16 13.87 0.82
C CYS A 233 42.24 14.89 0.13
N VAL A 234 41.92 14.63 -1.14
CA VAL A 234 41.00 15.45 -1.95
C VAL A 234 39.61 15.59 -1.30
N TYR A 235 39.11 14.54 -0.64
CA TYR A 235 37.82 14.60 0.04
C TYR A 235 37.84 15.54 1.25
N TYR A 236 38.96 15.58 1.96
CA TYR A 236 39.12 16.42 3.14
C TYR A 236 39.31 17.88 2.74
N THR A 237 40.12 18.15 1.70
CA THR A 237 40.31 19.49 1.13
C THR A 237 38.98 20.08 0.66
N LYS A 238 38.22 19.35 -0.19
CA LYS A 238 36.90 19.80 -0.65
C LYS A 238 35.89 19.99 0.47
N TRP A 239 36.00 19.24 1.55
CA TRP A 239 35.13 19.35 2.71
C TRP A 239 35.52 20.50 3.66
N LEU A 240 36.76 20.99 3.59
CA LEU A 240 37.20 22.17 4.35
C LEU A 240 37.02 23.47 3.54
N ASP A 241 36.95 23.38 2.21
CA ASP A 241 36.80 24.53 1.29
C ASP A 241 35.36 25.11 1.21
N PHE A 242 34.57 25.01 2.30
CA PHE A 242 33.23 25.63 2.39
C PHE A 242 33.28 27.11 2.81
#